data_AF-S4RTV8-F1
#
_entry.id   AF-S4RTV8-F1
#
_cell.length_a   1.000
_cell.length_b   1.000
_cell.length_c   1.000
_cell.angle_alpha   90.00
_cell.angle_beta   90.00
_cell.angle_gamma   90.00
#
_symmetry.space_group_name_H-M   'P 1'
#
loop_
_entity.id
_entity.type
_entity.pdbx_description
1 polymer ?
#
loop_
_entity_poly.entity_id
_entity_poly.type
_entity_poly.pdbx_seq_one_letter_code
_entity_poly.pdbx_strand_id
1 'polypeptide(L)'
;LGSVSSCARSMLTMPTMSLGLPPVRERSLEAALSRLERRCADSALRALSTEAALGIEFDADVVCDVCRSPHAEDGNEMVFCDKCDVCVHQACYGIACVPAGSWLCRVCDRGVAAPRCQLCPRRDGAMKPTRGGGKWAHVSCALWIPEVRG
;
A
#
# COMPACT_ATOMS: atom_id res chain seq x y z
N LEU A 1 -12.51 -2.11 29.88
CA LEU A 1 -13.25 -1.22 30.80
C LEU A 1 -12.34 -0.04 31.13
N GLY A 2 -12.12 0.82 30.14
CA GLY A 2 -11.14 1.91 30.24
C GLY A 2 -11.76 3.08 31.00
N SER A 3 -11.18 3.42 32.15
CA SER A 3 -11.47 4.68 32.84
C SER A 3 -11.25 5.81 31.83
N VAL A 4 -12.30 6.60 31.56
CA VAL A 4 -12.14 7.87 30.85
C VAL A 4 -11.10 8.69 31.62
N SER A 5 -9.96 8.91 30.96
CA SER A 5 -8.82 9.60 31.55
C SER A 5 -9.28 10.88 32.23
N SER A 6 -8.69 11.20 33.39
CA SER A 6 -8.92 12.46 34.13
C SER A 6 -8.96 13.70 33.21
N CYS A 7 -8.20 13.66 32.10
CA CYS A 7 -8.17 14.72 31.10
C CYS A 7 -9.51 14.92 30.36
N ALA A 8 -10.26 13.85 30.06
CA ALA A 8 -11.55 13.91 29.38
C ALA A 8 -12.65 14.54 30.27
N ARG A 9 -12.56 14.36 31.59
CA ARG A 9 -13.49 14.95 32.57
C ARG A 9 -13.42 16.48 32.61
N SER A 10 -12.22 17.06 32.45
CA SER A 10 -12.05 18.51 32.49
C SER A 10 -12.52 19.21 31.20
N MET A 11 -12.54 18.51 30.07
CA MET A 11 -12.97 19.09 28.79
C MET A 11 -14.50 19.15 28.60
N LEU A 12 -15.27 18.39 29.40
CA LEU A 12 -16.73 18.26 29.23
C LEU A 12 -17.54 19.17 30.17
N THR A 13 -16.93 19.74 31.21
CA THR A 13 -17.57 20.67 32.16
C THR A 13 -17.35 22.15 31.82
N MET A 14 -16.30 22.45 31.05
CA MET A 14 -15.96 23.81 30.60
C MET A 14 -16.93 24.41 29.54
N PRO A 15 -17.50 23.65 28.57
CA PRO A 15 -18.31 24.25 27.50
C PRO A 15 -19.79 24.42 27.83
N THR A 16 -20.30 23.80 28.91
CA THR A 16 -21.73 23.85 29.26
C THR A 16 -22.12 25.17 29.93
N MET A 17 -21.19 25.79 30.67
CA MET A 17 -21.40 27.08 31.34
C MET A 17 -21.50 28.27 30.36
N SER A 18 -20.89 28.19 29.18
CA SER A 18 -20.95 29.24 28.15
C SER A 18 -22.19 29.17 27.25
N LEU A 19 -22.91 28.04 27.23
CA LEU A 19 -24.05 27.79 26.34
C LEU A 19 -25.41 27.82 27.07
N GLY A 20 -25.44 28.12 28.38
CA GLY A 20 -26.68 28.19 29.16
C GLY A 20 -27.42 26.85 29.30
N LEU A 21 -26.73 25.74 29.09
CA LEU A 21 -27.32 24.40 29.15
C LEU A 21 -27.31 23.87 30.58
N PRO A 22 -28.36 23.16 31.03
CA PRO A 22 -28.37 22.55 32.36
C PRO A 22 -27.24 21.53 32.50
N PRO A 23 -26.60 21.42 33.67
CA PRO A 23 -25.50 20.50 33.89
C PRO A 23 -25.97 19.05 33.69
N VAL A 24 -25.35 18.35 32.75
CA VAL A 24 -25.63 16.94 32.47
C VAL A 24 -24.88 16.07 33.48
N ARG A 25 -25.57 15.08 34.06
CA ARG A 25 -24.93 14.10 34.97
C ARG A 25 -23.93 13.25 34.20
N GLU A 26 -22.77 13.00 34.80
CA GLU A 26 -21.67 12.19 34.23
C GLU A 26 -22.17 10.87 33.65
N ARG A 27 -22.98 10.12 34.43
CA ARG A 27 -23.58 8.84 34.00
C ARG A 27 -24.44 8.95 32.73
N SER A 28 -25.12 10.06 32.54
CA SER A 28 -25.97 10.30 31.36
C SER A 28 -25.12 10.61 30.12
N LEU A 29 -24.02 11.35 30.30
CA LEU A 29 -23.07 11.66 29.23
C LEU A 29 -22.28 10.43 28.81
N GLU A 30 -21.78 9.65 29.77
CA GLU A 30 -21.09 8.37 29.52
C GLU A 30 -21.99 7.39 28.76
N ALA A 31 -23.26 7.29 29.13
CA ALA A 31 -24.23 6.44 28.44
C ALA A 31 -24.50 6.92 27.00
N ALA A 32 -24.55 8.23 26.77
CA ALA A 32 -24.73 8.82 25.45
C ALA A 32 -23.49 8.62 24.55
N LEU A 33 -22.29 8.87 25.07
CA LEU A 33 -21.03 8.63 24.35
C LEU A 33 -20.86 7.15 24.01
N SER A 34 -21.07 6.25 24.98
CA SER A 34 -21.02 4.80 24.75
C SER A 34 -22.04 4.33 23.70
N ARG A 35 -23.18 5.01 23.56
CA ARG A 35 -24.16 4.72 22.50
C ARG A 35 -23.68 5.21 21.14
N LEU A 36 -23.07 6.39 21.08
CA LEU A 36 -22.54 6.95 19.84
C LEU A 36 -21.34 6.12 19.32
N GLU A 37 -20.43 5.74 20.20
CA GLU A 37 -19.28 4.87 19.88
C GLU A 37 -19.73 3.54 19.30
N ARG A 38 -20.73 2.88 19.91
CA ARG A 38 -21.31 1.64 19.38
C ARG A 38 -21.89 1.81 17.97
N ARG A 39 -22.63 2.90 17.73
CA ARG A 39 -23.19 3.17 16.40
C ARG A 39 -22.11 3.46 15.36
N CYS A 40 -21.04 4.16 15.73
CA CYS A 40 -19.89 4.40 14.86
C CYS A 40 -19.17 3.09 14.53
N ALA A 41 -18.93 2.25 15.54
CA ALA A 41 -18.31 0.94 15.38
C ALA A 41 -19.15 0.03 14.45
N ASP A 42 -20.47 -0.03 14.65
CA ASP A 42 -21.37 -0.81 13.78
C ASP A 42 -21.36 -0.28 12.34
N SER A 43 -21.30 1.04 12.15
CA SER A 43 -21.24 1.68 10.83
C SER A 43 -19.90 1.41 10.13
N ALA A 44 -18.79 1.51 10.86
CA ALA A 44 -17.46 1.23 10.34
C ALA A 44 -17.33 -0.26 9.98
N LEU A 45 -17.79 -1.15 10.84
CA LEU A 45 -17.79 -2.59 10.58
C LEU A 45 -18.63 -2.91 9.34
N ARG A 46 -19.82 -2.31 9.20
CA ARG A 46 -20.65 -2.47 7.99
C ARG A 46 -19.97 -1.98 6.71
N ALA A 47 -19.25 -0.86 6.78
CA ALA A 47 -18.49 -0.34 5.64
C ALA A 47 -17.31 -1.25 5.25
N LEU A 48 -16.75 -1.99 6.22
CA LEU A 48 -15.64 -2.94 6.02
C LEU A 48 -16.13 -4.36 5.66
N SER A 49 -17.31 -4.77 6.10
CA SER A 49 -17.88 -6.12 5.88
C SER A 49 -18.54 -6.29 4.52
N THR A 50 -18.80 -5.22 3.78
CA THR A 50 -19.12 -5.36 2.36
C THR A 50 -17.82 -5.70 1.63
N GLU A 51 -17.61 -6.98 1.30
CA GLU A 51 -16.49 -7.47 0.49
C GLU A 51 -16.30 -6.65 -0.80
N ALA A 52 -17.40 -6.12 -1.34
CA ALA A 52 -17.43 -5.21 -2.49
C ALA A 52 -16.86 -3.80 -2.26
N ALA A 53 -16.59 -3.37 -1.02
CA ALA A 53 -16.11 -2.01 -0.71
C ALA A 53 -14.59 -1.90 -0.57
N LEU A 54 -13.89 -3.02 -0.36
CA LEU A 54 -12.43 -3.03 -0.24
C LEU A 54 -11.74 -3.47 -1.53
N GLY A 55 -12.39 -4.26 -2.40
CA GLY A 55 -11.83 -4.63 -3.71
C GLY A 55 -10.45 -5.30 -3.64
N ILE A 56 -10.05 -5.81 -2.48
CA ILE A 56 -8.75 -6.46 -2.27
C ILE A 56 -8.94 -7.94 -2.56
N GLU A 57 -8.91 -8.28 -3.84
CA GLU A 57 -8.77 -9.67 -4.25
C GLU A 57 -7.29 -10.03 -4.07
N PHE A 58 -6.96 -10.77 -3.00
CA PHE A 58 -5.62 -11.38 -2.88
C PHE A 58 -5.54 -12.50 -3.90
N ASP A 59 -5.11 -12.16 -5.11
CA ASP A 59 -4.83 -13.13 -6.14
C ASP A 59 -3.54 -13.87 -5.78
N ALA A 60 -3.70 -15.07 -5.20
CA ALA A 60 -2.60 -15.92 -4.76
C ALA A 60 -1.70 -16.38 -5.92
N ASP A 61 -2.12 -16.15 -7.17
CA ASP A 61 -1.37 -16.48 -8.37
C ASP A 61 -0.47 -15.33 -8.86
N VAL A 62 -0.45 -14.19 -8.16
CA VAL A 62 0.46 -13.09 -8.50
C VAL A 62 1.90 -13.50 -8.19
N VAL A 63 2.74 -13.47 -9.23
CA VAL A 63 4.16 -13.83 -9.16
C VAL A 63 5.04 -12.65 -9.54
N CYS A 64 6.24 -12.64 -9.00
CA CYS A 64 7.25 -11.69 -9.45
C CYS A 64 7.62 -11.91 -10.93
N ASP A 65 7.57 -10.84 -11.74
CA ASP A 65 7.89 -10.84 -13.18
C ASP A 65 9.35 -11.15 -13.52
N VAL A 66 10.22 -11.25 -12.51
CA VAL A 66 11.63 -11.60 -12.66
C VAL A 66 11.88 -13.06 -12.30
N CYS A 67 11.54 -13.48 -11.07
CA CYS A 67 11.86 -14.82 -10.57
C CYS A 67 10.71 -15.83 -10.68
N ARG A 68 9.49 -15.38 -11.04
CA ARG A 68 8.27 -16.19 -11.12
C ARG A 68 7.86 -16.86 -9.80
N SER A 69 8.37 -16.39 -8.66
CA SER A 69 7.94 -16.82 -7.33
C SER A 69 6.79 -15.94 -6.81
N PRO A 70 5.77 -16.52 -6.15
CA PRO A 70 4.72 -15.78 -5.45
C PRO A 70 5.10 -15.38 -4.01
N HIS A 71 6.25 -15.85 -3.51
CA HIS A 71 6.61 -15.69 -2.10
C HIS A 71 7.38 -14.39 -1.85
N ALA A 72 6.81 -13.50 -1.03
CA ALA A 72 7.52 -12.37 -0.44
C ALA A 72 8.21 -12.76 0.87
N GLU A 73 9.32 -12.09 1.18
CA GLU A 73 10.10 -12.29 2.42
C GLU A 73 10.33 -10.95 3.12
N ASP A 74 10.56 -10.97 4.43
CA ASP A 74 10.87 -9.76 5.22
C ASP A 74 12.12 -9.05 4.67
N GLY A 75 11.97 -7.78 4.27
CA GLY A 75 13.04 -7.00 3.65
C GLY A 75 13.27 -7.28 2.16
N ASN A 76 12.48 -8.17 1.55
CA ASN A 76 12.43 -8.43 0.11
C ASN A 76 10.98 -8.54 -0.35
N GLU A 77 10.22 -7.48 -0.11
CA GLU A 77 8.79 -7.40 -0.37
C GLU A 77 8.49 -7.40 -1.88
N MET A 78 7.27 -7.80 -2.24
CA MET A 78 6.73 -7.59 -3.58
C MET A 78 6.24 -6.15 -3.74
N VAL A 79 6.67 -5.50 -4.82
CA VAL A 79 6.38 -4.10 -5.14
C VAL A 79 5.70 -4.02 -6.50
N PHE A 80 4.59 -3.29 -6.56
CA PHE A 80 3.80 -3.07 -7.76
C PHE A 80 4.03 -1.68 -8.33
N CYS A 81 4.16 -1.58 -9.64
CA CYS A 81 4.23 -0.28 -10.32
C CYS A 81 2.84 0.35 -10.40
N ASP A 82 2.67 1.54 -9.81
CA ASP A 82 1.38 2.26 -9.78
C ASP A 82 0.81 2.65 -11.17
N LYS A 83 1.60 2.49 -12.24
CA LYS A 83 1.17 2.84 -13.61
C LYS A 83 0.91 1.64 -14.52
N CYS A 84 1.66 0.56 -14.38
CA CYS A 84 1.60 -0.58 -15.30
C CYS A 84 1.47 -1.93 -14.62
N ASP A 85 1.35 -1.94 -13.29
CA ASP A 85 1.08 -3.10 -12.45
C ASP A 85 2.12 -4.24 -12.55
N VAL A 86 3.32 -3.94 -13.05
CA VAL A 86 4.43 -4.91 -13.04
C VAL A 86 4.79 -5.21 -11.59
N CYS A 87 4.87 -6.50 -11.25
CA CYS A 87 5.11 -6.97 -9.89
C CYS A 87 6.52 -7.53 -9.76
N VAL A 88 7.31 -6.99 -8.83
CA VAL A 88 8.70 -7.42 -8.63
C VAL A 88 9.08 -7.47 -7.17
N HIS A 89 9.93 -8.44 -6.81
CA HIS A 89 10.63 -8.37 -5.54
C HIS A 89 11.65 -7.22 -5.53
N GLN A 90 11.85 -6.59 -4.36
CA GLN A 90 12.85 -5.55 -4.16
C GLN A 90 14.24 -5.97 -4.68
N ALA A 91 14.75 -7.12 -4.24
CA ALA A 91 16.05 -7.62 -4.65
C ALA A 91 16.08 -8.00 -6.14
N CYS A 92 14.98 -8.56 -6.66
CA CYS A 92 14.89 -8.96 -8.07
C CYS A 92 15.01 -7.76 -9.03
N TYR A 93 14.52 -6.59 -8.64
CA TYR A 93 14.55 -5.38 -9.47
C TYR A 93 15.58 -4.34 -9.02
N GLY A 94 16.33 -4.61 -7.95
CA GLY A 94 17.31 -3.70 -7.38
C GLY A 94 16.68 -2.43 -6.78
N ILE A 95 15.62 -2.59 -6.01
CA ILE A 95 14.96 -1.52 -5.25
C ILE A 95 15.60 -1.47 -3.86
N ALA A 96 16.35 -0.39 -3.57
CA ALA A 96 17.08 -0.25 -2.31
C ALA A 96 16.15 -0.06 -1.10
N CYS A 97 15.08 0.72 -1.28
CA CYS A 97 14.01 0.89 -0.29
C CYS A 97 12.68 1.12 -1.01
N VAL A 98 11.60 0.58 -0.47
CA VAL A 98 10.25 0.89 -0.94
C VAL A 98 9.90 2.31 -0.50
N PRO A 99 9.52 3.22 -1.42
CA PRO A 99 9.14 4.57 -1.04
C PRO A 99 7.84 4.54 -0.24
N ALA A 100 7.65 5.51 0.68
CA ALA A 100 6.40 5.65 1.43
C ALA A 100 5.21 6.10 0.57
N GLY A 101 5.47 6.58 -0.65
CA GLY A 101 4.48 6.97 -1.64
C GLY A 101 4.50 6.05 -2.85
N SER A 102 4.15 6.59 -4.02
CA SER A 102 4.09 5.81 -5.25
C SER A 102 5.45 5.28 -5.70
N TRP A 103 5.45 4.06 -6.23
CA TRP A 103 6.60 3.46 -6.90
C TRP A 103 6.31 3.23 -8.38
N LEU A 104 7.24 3.68 -9.23
CA LEU A 104 7.18 3.48 -10.67
C LEU A 104 8.37 2.64 -11.13
N CYS A 105 8.10 1.65 -11.98
CA CYS A 105 9.16 0.93 -12.67
C CYS A 105 9.94 1.86 -13.61
N ARG A 106 11.15 1.47 -14.04
CA ARG A 106 12.01 2.34 -14.88
C ARG A 106 11.38 2.75 -16.20
N VAL A 107 10.51 1.91 -16.77
CA VAL A 107 9.79 2.21 -18.02
C VAL A 107 8.81 3.37 -17.80
N CYS A 108 8.00 3.25 -16.75
CA CYS A 108 6.97 4.23 -16.38
C CYS A 108 7.57 5.56 -15.92
N ASP A 109 8.60 5.49 -15.06
CA ASP A 109 9.36 6.64 -14.55
C ASP A 109 9.98 7.48 -15.68
N ARG A 110 10.48 6.83 -16.74
CA ARG A 110 11.04 7.51 -17.93
C ARG A 110 10.02 7.86 -18.99
N GLY A 111 8.73 7.58 -18.77
CA GLY A 111 7.67 7.83 -19.75
C GLY A 111 7.84 7.07 -21.07
N VAL A 112 8.57 5.95 -21.08
CA VAL A 112 8.82 5.19 -22.32
C VAL A 112 7.61 4.31 -22.65
N ALA A 113 7.08 4.47 -23.86
CA ALA A 113 6.00 3.64 -24.35
C ALA A 113 6.54 2.30 -24.88
N ALA A 114 6.08 1.20 -24.29
CA ALA A 114 6.28 -0.19 -24.75
C ALA A 114 7.71 -0.51 -25.29
N PRO A 115 8.75 -0.40 -24.46
CA PRO A 115 10.12 -0.71 -24.88
C PRO A 115 10.28 -2.17 -25.33
N ARG A 116 11.18 -2.40 -26.29
CA ARG A 116 11.48 -3.76 -26.78
C ARG A 116 12.74 -4.32 -26.13
N CYS A 117 12.64 -5.53 -25.60
CA CYS A 117 13.79 -6.27 -25.10
C CYS A 117 14.74 -6.59 -26.27
N GLN A 118 16.03 -6.31 -26.10
CA GLN A 118 17.04 -6.67 -27.10
C GLN A 118 17.42 -8.15 -27.11
N LEU A 119 17.02 -8.90 -26.08
CA LEU A 119 17.45 -10.29 -25.85
C LEU A 119 16.37 -11.33 -26.16
N CYS A 120 15.12 -10.90 -26.35
CA CYS A 120 14.01 -11.81 -26.63
C CYS A 120 12.85 -11.10 -27.33
N PRO A 121 11.93 -11.84 -27.99
CA PRO A 121 10.80 -11.25 -28.69
C PRO A 121 9.60 -10.87 -27.78
N ARG A 122 9.63 -11.16 -26.47
CA ARG A 122 8.54 -10.81 -25.54
C ARG A 122 8.35 -9.30 -25.38
N ARG A 123 7.17 -8.88 -24.95
CA ARG A 123 6.75 -7.46 -24.79
C ARG A 123 6.38 -7.10 -23.36
N ASP A 124 6.24 -8.10 -22.51
CA ASP A 124 5.77 -8.05 -21.13
C ASP A 124 6.91 -8.30 -20.13
N GLY A 125 6.68 -7.86 -18.89
CA GLY A 125 7.56 -8.11 -17.75
C GLY A 125 8.49 -6.94 -17.41
N ALA A 126 9.27 -7.13 -16.35
CA ALA A 126 10.08 -6.09 -15.76
C ALA A 126 11.32 -5.74 -16.62
N MET A 127 11.46 -4.47 -16.99
CA MET A 127 12.56 -4.00 -17.86
C MET A 127 13.44 -2.94 -17.20
N LYS A 128 14.70 -2.88 -17.63
CA LYS A 128 15.68 -1.83 -17.29
C LYS A 128 16.39 -1.33 -18.56
N PRO A 129 16.88 -0.08 -18.56
CA PRO A 129 17.76 0.40 -19.61
C PRO A 129 19.11 -0.34 -19.55
N THR A 130 19.73 -0.56 -20.70
CA THR A 130 21.11 -1.08 -20.76
C THR A 130 22.13 0.00 -20.41
N ARG A 131 23.36 -0.41 -20.08
CA ARG A 131 24.47 0.49 -19.65
C ARG A 131 24.74 1.66 -20.61
N GLY A 132 24.56 1.46 -21.91
CA GLY A 132 24.77 2.50 -22.92
C GLY A 132 23.64 3.54 -23.04
N GLY A 133 22.52 3.35 -22.32
CA GLY A 133 21.32 4.14 -22.53
C GLY A 133 20.64 3.84 -23.88
N GLY A 134 19.37 4.19 -24.02
CA GLY A 134 18.62 4.07 -25.29
C GLY A 134 18.11 2.68 -25.67
N LYS A 135 18.66 1.59 -25.12
CA LYS A 135 18.15 0.22 -25.30
C LYS A 135 17.61 -0.34 -23.99
N TRP A 136 16.73 -1.34 -24.09
CA TRP A 136 16.04 -1.96 -22.96
C TRP A 136 16.17 -3.47 -22.99
N ALA A 137 16.20 -4.08 -21.81
CA ALA A 137 16.17 -5.53 -21.64
C ALA A 137 15.27 -5.90 -20.48
N HIS A 138 14.64 -7.08 -20.53
CA HIS A 138 14.03 -7.64 -19.33
C HIS A 138 15.12 -7.93 -18.30
N VAL A 139 14.82 -7.69 -17.04
CA VAL A 139 15.72 -8.03 -15.93
C VAL A 139 16.00 -9.53 -15.93
N SER A 140 14.94 -10.35 -16.11
CA SER A 140 15.06 -11.80 -16.23
C SER A 140 15.96 -12.23 -17.39
N CYS A 141 15.90 -11.58 -18.55
CA CYS A 141 16.79 -11.91 -19.68
C CYS A 141 18.27 -11.59 -19.39
N ALA A 142 18.55 -10.56 -18.58
CA ALA A 142 19.91 -10.15 -18.24
C ALA A 142 20.56 -11.05 -17.17
N LEU A 143 19.78 -11.69 -16.29
CA LEU A 143 20.30 -12.51 -15.18
C LEU A 143 21.06 -13.77 -15.64
N TRP A 144 20.73 -14.28 -16.84
CA TRP A 144 21.26 -15.53 -17.39
C TRP A 144 22.45 -15.34 -18.34
N ILE A 145 22.93 -14.10 -18.53
CA ILE A 145 24.08 -13.82 -19.40
C ILE A 145 25.23 -13.32 -18.51
N PRO A 146 26.28 -14.12 -18.28
CA PRO A 146 27.42 -13.76 -17.42
C PRO A 146 28.04 -12.40 -17.76
N GLU A 147 28.10 -12.07 -19.04
CA GLU A 147 28.71 -10.84 -19.58
C GLU A 147 27.88 -9.57 -19.33
N VAL A 148 26.63 -9.70 -18.85
CA VAL A 148 25.71 -8.57 -18.59
C VAL A 148 25.75 -8.11 -17.12
N ARG A 149 26.46 -8.83 -16.24
CA ARG A 149 26.68 -8.44 -14.85
C ARG A 149 27.81 -7.41 -14.75
N GLY A 150 27.56 -6.16 -15.11
CA GLY A 150 28.61 -5.12 -15.14
C GLY A 150 28.16 -3.71 -14.87
#